data_AF-A0A1G3C5P2-F1
#
_entry.id   AF-A0A1G3C5P2-F1
#
_cell.length_a   1.000
_cell.length_b   1.000
_cell.length_c   1.000
_cell.angle_alpha   90.00
_cell.angle_beta   90.00
_cell.angle_gamma   90.00
#
_symmetry.space_group_name_H-M   'P 1'
#
loop_
_entity.id
_entity.type
_entity.pdbx_description
1 polymer ?
#
loop_
_entity_poly.entity_id
_entity_poly.type
_entity_poly.pdbx_seq_one_letter_code
_entity_poly.pdbx_strand_id
1 'polypeptide(L)'
;MIFHDKILLLRDLLCDFVPWRMYAHESIRNGTIPLWNPYSSLGQPFLAFPQTAVFYPLNLIFYTLPITTALRYFIILHIFLAGSFMYILMRHWTVSRTPAFVSAIVLMFNGAVVSRLEFLSFISTIIWAPLLFYLFDNAIKKISLWHCILTGIAMSAQLLAGHTQTFYYTYLLLGLYWVINLIQNGLATRKFKPILKMSFHFPLTTLVAVSLSMIQLLPAIELAHLSIRSENYDPKMIAASLHPLHLFTFLIPYLFGKPGWDNVFWGITQAEFWSGSFYVGIFTLMLCLLAVMIFFSNKTQNN
;
A
#
# COMPACT_ATOMS: atom_id res chain seq x y z
N MET A 1 16.59 -1.24 -19.74
CA MET A 1 15.16 -0.87 -19.86
C MET A 1 14.91 0.60 -19.56
N ILE A 2 15.30 1.11 -18.39
CA ILE A 2 15.11 2.54 -18.03
C ILE A 2 15.81 3.50 -19.01
N PHE A 3 16.90 3.06 -19.66
CA PHE A 3 17.74 3.88 -20.56
C PHE A 3 17.68 3.52 -22.05
N HIS A 4 16.75 2.65 -22.48
CA HIS A 4 16.73 2.12 -23.87
C HIS A 4 15.37 2.31 -24.57
N ASP A 5 14.67 3.40 -24.29
CA ASP A 5 13.35 3.74 -24.85
C ASP A 5 12.22 2.69 -24.73
N LYS A 6 12.48 1.59 -24.02
CA LYS A 6 11.53 0.49 -23.79
C LYS A 6 10.91 0.59 -22.40
N ILE A 7 9.62 0.26 -22.29
CA ILE A 7 8.87 0.24 -21.02
C ILE A 7 8.37 -1.17 -20.75
N LEU A 8 8.37 -1.57 -19.48
CA LEU A 8 7.75 -2.83 -19.07
C LEU A 8 6.25 -2.60 -19.16
N LEU A 9 5.63 -3.12 -20.20
CA LEU A 9 4.19 -3.18 -20.33
C LEU A 9 3.81 -4.63 -20.08
N LEU A 10 3.35 -4.92 -18.86
CA LEU A 10 2.77 -6.22 -18.54
C LEU A 10 1.26 -6.09 -18.44
N ARG A 11 0.54 -7.03 -19.08
CA ARG A 11 -0.86 -7.37 -18.78
C ARG A 11 -1.73 -6.15 -18.44
N ASP A 12 -2.12 -6.02 -17.16
CA ASP A 12 -3.07 -5.03 -16.66
C ASP A 12 -2.51 -3.60 -16.73
N LEU A 13 -1.18 -3.42 -16.63
CA LEU A 13 -0.55 -2.12 -16.85
C LEU A 13 -0.87 -1.59 -18.26
N LEU A 14 -0.81 -2.47 -19.26
CA LEU A 14 -1.10 -2.12 -20.66
C LEU A 14 -2.61 -2.03 -20.93
N CYS A 15 -3.38 -2.99 -20.45
CA CYS A 15 -4.81 -3.11 -20.77
C CYS A 15 -5.68 -2.10 -20.02
N ASP A 16 -5.30 -1.76 -18.79
CA ASP A 16 -6.15 -0.97 -17.88
C ASP A 16 -5.49 0.36 -17.50
N PHE A 17 -4.35 0.29 -16.82
CA PHE A 17 -3.80 1.48 -16.18
C PHE A 17 -3.28 2.53 -17.17
N VAL A 18 -2.57 2.13 -18.22
CA VAL A 18 -2.09 3.06 -19.26
C VAL A 18 -3.28 3.77 -19.93
N PRO A 19 -4.31 3.08 -20.44
CA PRO A 19 -5.51 3.73 -20.97
C PRO A 19 -6.18 4.67 -19.98
N TRP A 20 -6.31 4.29 -18.70
CA TRP A 20 -6.90 5.17 -17.69
C TRP A 20 -6.06 6.42 -17.47
N ARG A 21 -4.72 6.31 -17.41
CA ARG A 21 -3.84 7.48 -17.27
C ARG A 21 -3.89 8.38 -18.51
N MET A 22 -3.96 7.81 -19.71
CA MET A 22 -4.11 8.57 -20.95
C MET A 22 -5.45 9.31 -21.01
N TYR A 23 -6.55 8.64 -20.67
CA TYR A 23 -7.87 9.26 -20.68
C TYR A 23 -7.98 10.41 -19.67
N ALA A 24 -7.45 10.21 -18.46
CA ALA A 24 -7.40 11.25 -17.43
C ALA A 24 -6.52 12.44 -17.89
N HIS A 25 -5.36 12.15 -18.49
CA HIS A 25 -4.47 13.18 -19.05
C HIS A 25 -5.17 14.04 -20.10
N GLU A 26 -5.80 13.41 -21.09
CA GLU A 26 -6.47 14.11 -22.19
C GLU A 26 -7.64 14.95 -21.67
N SER A 27 -8.48 14.38 -20.80
CA SER A 27 -9.62 15.09 -20.21
C SER A 27 -9.16 16.33 -19.44
N ILE A 28 -8.20 16.18 -18.53
CA ILE A 28 -7.70 17.28 -17.70
C ILE A 28 -7.04 18.36 -18.54
N ARG A 29 -6.27 18.00 -19.58
CA ARG A 29 -5.67 18.98 -20.50
C ARG A 29 -6.71 19.74 -21.32
N ASN A 30 -7.83 19.11 -21.62
CA ASN A 30 -8.96 19.76 -22.29
C ASN A 30 -9.88 20.53 -21.31
N GLY A 31 -9.49 20.65 -20.03
CA GLY A 31 -10.25 21.37 -19.02
C GLY A 31 -11.50 20.63 -18.53
N THR A 32 -11.62 19.33 -18.81
CA THR A 32 -12.75 18.50 -18.40
C THR A 32 -12.36 17.58 -17.25
N ILE A 33 -13.27 17.46 -16.27
CA ILE A 33 -13.12 16.47 -15.21
C ILE A 33 -13.61 15.12 -15.78
N PRO A 34 -12.80 14.04 -15.74
CA PRO A 34 -13.15 12.77 -16.36
C PRO A 34 -14.18 12.00 -15.52
N LEU A 35 -15.45 12.43 -15.55
CA LEU A 35 -16.54 11.81 -14.78
C LEU A 35 -16.97 10.47 -15.39
N TRP A 36 -17.05 10.40 -16.72
CA TRP A 36 -17.54 9.25 -17.48
C TRP A 36 -16.46 8.80 -18.47
N ASN A 37 -16.27 7.50 -18.65
CA ASN A 37 -15.40 6.93 -19.68
C ASN A 37 -16.27 6.24 -20.74
N PRO A 38 -16.36 6.77 -21.98
CA PRO A 38 -17.21 6.22 -23.03
C PRO A 38 -16.60 4.99 -23.73
N TYR A 39 -15.31 4.71 -23.53
CA TYR A 39 -14.58 3.70 -24.29
C TYR A 39 -14.65 2.30 -23.69
N SER A 40 -14.93 2.18 -22.40
CA SER A 40 -14.97 0.90 -21.69
C SER A 40 -16.41 0.48 -21.43
N SER A 41 -16.76 -0.77 -21.74
CA SER A 41 -18.05 -1.39 -21.40
C SER A 41 -19.29 -0.61 -21.86
N LEU A 42 -19.23 0.02 -23.04
CA LEU A 42 -20.27 0.93 -23.57
C LEU A 42 -20.52 2.18 -22.71
N GLY A 43 -19.62 2.49 -21.78
CA GLY A 43 -19.69 3.62 -20.88
C GLY A 43 -19.65 3.20 -19.41
N GLN A 44 -18.77 3.83 -18.62
CA GLN A 44 -18.73 3.61 -17.18
C GLN A 44 -18.32 4.87 -16.38
N PRO A 45 -18.78 5.02 -15.11
CA PRO A 45 -18.32 6.09 -14.22
C PRO A 45 -16.81 6.01 -13.93
N PHE A 46 -16.02 6.86 -14.59
CA PHE A 46 -14.57 6.83 -14.52
C PHE A 46 -14.05 7.33 -13.18
N LEU A 47 -14.48 8.53 -12.78
CA LEU A 47 -14.03 9.14 -11.51
C LEU A 47 -14.47 8.32 -10.29
N ALA A 48 -15.62 7.66 -10.38
CA ALA A 48 -16.13 6.81 -9.31
C ALA A 48 -15.26 5.57 -9.06
N PHE A 49 -14.50 5.11 -10.06
CA PHE A 49 -13.67 3.93 -9.94
C PHE A 49 -12.31 4.27 -9.27
N PRO A 50 -12.03 3.81 -8.03
CA PRO A 50 -10.88 4.30 -7.27
C PRO A 50 -9.52 4.05 -7.92
N GLN A 51 -9.37 2.97 -8.70
CA GLN A 51 -8.07 2.63 -9.32
C GLN A 51 -7.64 3.61 -10.42
N THR A 52 -8.57 4.42 -10.94
CA THR A 52 -8.23 5.54 -11.84
C THR A 52 -7.36 6.57 -11.12
N ALA A 53 -7.46 6.68 -9.80
CA ALA A 53 -6.61 7.47 -8.93
C ALA A 53 -6.44 8.93 -9.41
N VAL A 54 -7.49 9.52 -9.98
CA VAL A 54 -7.41 10.85 -10.61
C VAL A 54 -6.89 11.92 -9.65
N PHE A 55 -7.32 11.84 -8.38
CA PHE A 55 -6.94 12.76 -7.31
C PHE A 55 -5.70 12.35 -6.51
N TYR A 56 -5.01 11.26 -6.90
CA TYR A 56 -3.78 10.87 -6.23
C TYR A 56 -2.67 11.90 -6.51
N PRO A 57 -2.05 12.53 -5.49
CA PRO A 57 -1.14 13.65 -5.71
C PRO A 57 0.07 13.33 -6.59
N LEU A 58 0.64 12.12 -6.50
CA LEU A 58 1.80 11.75 -7.33
C LEU A 58 1.42 11.41 -8.78
N ASN A 59 0.13 11.34 -9.12
CA ASN A 59 -0.30 11.22 -10.52
C ASN A 59 -0.17 12.53 -11.30
N LEU A 60 0.18 13.66 -10.66
CA LEU A 60 0.43 14.93 -11.35
C LEU A 60 1.47 14.80 -12.49
N ILE A 61 2.41 13.86 -12.35
CA ILE A 61 3.40 13.57 -13.39
C ILE A 61 2.77 13.07 -14.69
N PHE A 62 1.65 12.36 -14.62
CA PHE A 62 0.92 11.89 -15.79
C PHE A 62 0.19 13.01 -16.51
N TYR A 63 -0.11 14.12 -15.85
CA TYR A 63 -0.81 15.26 -16.49
C TYR A 63 0.16 16.24 -17.17
N THR A 64 1.44 16.19 -16.78
CA THR A 64 2.47 17.11 -17.24
C THR A 64 3.41 16.50 -18.28
N LEU A 65 3.74 15.22 -18.15
CA LEU A 65 4.69 14.52 -19.03
C LEU A 65 4.01 13.58 -20.03
N PRO A 66 4.67 13.23 -21.15
CA PRO A 66 4.24 12.12 -22.02
C PRO A 66 4.10 10.82 -21.23
N ILE A 67 3.10 10.01 -21.56
CA ILE A 67 2.72 8.80 -20.79
C ILE A 67 3.88 7.85 -20.54
N THR A 68 4.75 7.64 -21.54
CA THR A 68 5.91 6.75 -21.46
C THR A 68 6.93 7.25 -20.43
N THR A 69 7.26 8.53 -20.50
CA THR A 69 8.17 9.20 -19.57
C THR A 69 7.57 9.27 -18.16
N ALA A 70 6.28 9.59 -18.05
CA ALA A 70 5.56 9.64 -16.79
C ALA A 70 5.58 8.29 -16.07
N LEU A 71 5.29 7.18 -16.76
CA LEU A 71 5.31 5.84 -16.18
C LEU A 71 6.69 5.47 -15.59
N ARG A 72 7.77 5.75 -16.33
CA ARG A 72 9.14 5.47 -15.87
C ARG A 72 9.45 6.21 -14.58
N TYR A 73 9.23 7.52 -14.56
CA TYR A 73 9.50 8.33 -13.38
C TYR A 73 8.55 8.02 -12.23
N PHE A 74 7.30 7.68 -12.52
CA PHE A 74 6.33 7.28 -11.51
C PHE A 74 6.81 6.04 -10.76
N ILE A 75 7.17 4.98 -11.47
CA ILE A 75 7.65 3.73 -10.84
C ILE A 75 8.93 3.99 -10.04
N ILE A 76 9.89 4.71 -10.62
CA ILE A 76 11.16 5.05 -9.93
C ILE A 76 10.90 5.86 -8.66
N LEU A 77 10.07 6.89 -8.75
CA LEU A 77 9.69 7.74 -7.62
C LEU A 77 9.06 6.90 -6.51
N HIS A 78 8.13 6.02 -6.84
CA HIS A 78 7.43 5.22 -5.85
C HIS A 78 8.34 4.21 -5.15
N ILE A 79 9.21 3.52 -5.89
CA ILE A 79 10.20 2.61 -5.32
C ILE A 79 11.14 3.41 -4.40
N PHE A 80 11.62 4.57 -4.84
CA PHE A 80 12.46 5.45 -4.03
C PHE A 80 11.76 5.92 -2.74
N LEU A 81 10.48 6.30 -2.83
CA LEU A 81 9.68 6.72 -1.67
C LEU A 81 9.44 5.58 -0.69
N ALA A 82 9.15 4.36 -1.16
CA ALA A 82 9.07 3.17 -0.30
C ALA A 82 10.33 3.02 0.55
N GLY A 83 11.50 3.02 -0.08
CA GLY A 83 12.78 2.91 0.62
C GLY A 83 13.02 4.07 1.59
N SER A 84 12.78 5.30 1.14
CA SER A 84 12.99 6.52 1.93
C SER A 84 12.12 6.54 3.18
N PHE A 85 10.83 6.25 3.05
CA PHE A 85 9.89 6.23 4.18
C PHE A 85 10.20 5.08 5.15
N MET A 86 10.57 3.90 4.63
CA MET A 86 11.01 2.79 5.49
C MET A 86 12.28 3.14 6.26
N TYR A 87 13.29 3.74 5.61
CA TYR A 87 14.50 4.18 6.28
C TYR A 87 14.18 5.19 7.39
N ILE A 88 13.36 6.20 7.10
CA ILE A 88 12.93 7.20 8.09
C ILE A 88 12.23 6.53 9.29
N LEU A 89 11.30 5.61 9.04
CA LEU A 89 10.61 4.86 10.09
C LEU A 89 11.59 4.06 10.97
N MET A 90 12.51 3.33 10.35
CA MET A 90 13.50 2.54 11.09
C MET A 90 14.40 3.42 11.95
N ARG A 91 14.87 4.55 11.43
CA ARG A 91 15.67 5.51 12.21
C ARG A 91 14.88 6.13 13.34
N HIS A 92 13.60 6.41 13.14
CA HIS A 92 12.67 6.89 14.17
C HIS A 92 12.47 5.86 15.29
N TRP A 93 12.45 4.57 14.96
CA TRP A 93 12.47 3.48 15.94
C TRP A 93 13.88 3.15 16.46
N THR A 94 14.83 4.08 16.33
CA THR A 94 16.18 4.00 16.88
C THR A 94 17.04 2.86 16.32
N VAL A 95 16.62 2.23 15.21
CA VAL A 95 17.42 1.24 14.50
C VAL A 95 18.68 1.91 13.94
N SER A 96 19.82 1.22 14.01
CA SER A 96 21.10 1.73 13.52
C SER A 96 21.11 1.88 11.99
N ARG A 97 22.05 2.65 11.44
CA ARG A 97 22.05 3.08 10.03
C ARG A 97 22.01 1.90 9.06
N THR A 98 22.86 0.91 9.28
CA THR A 98 23.01 -0.25 8.39
C THR A 98 21.75 -1.11 8.33
N PRO A 99 21.17 -1.63 9.43
CA PRO A 99 19.92 -2.38 9.37
C PRO A 99 18.74 -1.53 8.86
N ALA A 100 18.67 -0.23 9.17
CA ALA A 100 17.64 0.63 8.61
C ALA A 100 17.73 0.73 7.07
N PHE A 101 18.95 0.83 6.53
CA PHE A 101 19.20 0.85 5.09
C PHE A 101 18.85 -0.50 4.44
N VAL A 102 19.21 -1.62 5.08
CA VAL A 102 18.82 -2.95 4.60
C VAL A 102 17.29 -3.10 4.58
N SER A 103 16.57 -2.70 5.63
CA SER A 103 15.11 -2.72 5.65
C SER A 103 14.48 -1.90 4.52
N ALA A 104 15.07 -0.74 4.18
CA ALA A 104 14.64 0.07 3.05
C ALA A 104 14.79 -0.69 1.71
N ILE A 105 15.95 -1.31 1.47
CA ILE A 105 16.19 -2.14 0.27
C ILE A 105 15.20 -3.31 0.20
N VAL A 106 14.95 -3.98 1.32
CA VAL A 106 13.99 -5.09 1.38
C VAL A 106 12.58 -4.63 1.01
N LEU A 107 12.14 -3.48 1.50
CA LEU A 107 10.83 -2.96 1.08
C LEU A 107 10.80 -2.60 -0.40
N MET A 108 11.87 -2.01 -0.93
CA MET A 108 11.95 -1.61 -2.35
C MET A 108 11.88 -2.79 -3.31
N PHE A 109 12.47 -3.93 -2.94
CA PHE A 109 12.73 -5.03 -3.89
C PHE A 109 12.25 -6.41 -3.42
N ASN A 110 11.36 -6.49 -2.43
CA ASN A 110 10.74 -7.77 -2.08
C ASN A 110 9.82 -8.26 -3.21
N GLY A 111 9.53 -9.56 -3.18
CA GLY A 111 8.73 -10.25 -4.17
C GLY A 111 7.34 -9.65 -4.37
N ALA A 112 6.68 -9.15 -3.33
CA ALA A 112 5.35 -8.56 -3.46
C ALA A 112 5.36 -7.22 -4.20
N VAL A 113 6.40 -6.39 -4.02
CA VAL A 113 6.55 -5.14 -4.78
C VAL A 113 6.96 -5.45 -6.22
N VAL A 114 7.93 -6.34 -6.42
CA VAL A 114 8.46 -6.67 -7.75
C VAL A 114 7.42 -7.39 -8.61
N SER A 115 6.67 -8.36 -8.05
CA SER A 115 5.67 -9.12 -8.79
C SER A 115 4.44 -8.31 -9.16
N ARG A 116 4.17 -7.22 -8.43
CA ARG A 116 2.99 -6.35 -8.62
C ARG A 116 3.36 -4.98 -9.17
N LEU A 117 4.54 -4.85 -9.80
CA LEU A 117 4.93 -3.60 -10.46
C LEU A 117 3.94 -3.20 -11.58
N GLU A 118 3.18 -4.16 -12.11
CA GLU A 118 2.12 -3.90 -13.10
C GLU A 118 0.89 -3.18 -12.51
N PHE A 119 0.68 -3.30 -11.19
CA PHE A 119 -0.41 -2.65 -10.49
C PHE A 119 0.03 -1.31 -9.91
N LEU A 120 -0.11 -0.25 -10.70
CA LEU A 120 0.21 1.12 -10.26
C LEU A 120 -0.53 1.49 -8.97
N SER A 121 -1.81 1.12 -8.83
CA SER A 121 -2.57 1.38 -7.62
C SER A 121 -1.96 0.70 -6.39
N PHE A 122 -1.53 -0.56 -6.50
CA PHE A 122 -0.90 -1.30 -5.40
C PHE A 122 0.38 -0.60 -4.91
N ILE A 123 1.30 -0.28 -5.83
CA ILE A 123 2.56 0.39 -5.49
C ILE A 123 2.27 1.76 -4.88
N SER A 124 1.37 2.53 -5.49
CA SER A 124 0.98 3.86 -5.01
C SER A 124 0.34 3.85 -3.64
N THR A 125 -0.28 2.75 -3.22
CA THR A 125 -0.82 2.60 -1.89
C THR A 125 0.22 2.09 -0.89
N ILE A 126 0.99 1.03 -1.21
CA ILE A 126 1.88 0.39 -0.22
C ILE A 126 3.01 1.31 0.25
N ILE A 127 3.49 2.20 -0.61
CA ILE A 127 4.62 3.09 -0.30
C ILE A 127 4.36 3.97 0.92
N TRP A 128 3.10 4.36 1.18
CA TRP A 128 2.76 5.27 2.28
C TRP A 128 2.77 4.60 3.65
N ALA A 129 2.67 3.27 3.72
CA ALA A 129 2.51 2.57 4.98
C ALA A 129 3.62 2.92 5.99
N PRO A 130 4.93 2.90 5.66
CA PRO A 130 5.97 3.27 6.61
C PRO A 130 5.90 4.73 7.07
N LEU A 131 5.54 5.65 6.16
CA LEU A 131 5.39 7.07 6.51
C LEU A 131 4.23 7.28 7.50
N LEU A 132 3.12 6.55 7.33
CA LEU A 132 2.00 6.62 8.25
C LEU A 132 2.38 6.16 9.66
N PHE A 133 3.10 5.04 9.78
CA PHE A 133 3.61 4.60 11.08
C PHE A 133 4.55 5.65 11.70
N TYR A 134 5.42 6.27 10.91
CA TYR A 134 6.34 7.30 11.38
C TYR A 134 5.60 8.54 11.92
N LEU A 135 4.65 9.07 11.15
CA LEU A 135 3.89 10.27 11.54
C LEU A 135 2.97 9.97 12.72
N PHE A 136 2.31 8.82 12.71
CA PHE A 136 1.37 8.43 13.75
C PHE A 136 2.07 8.10 15.08
N ASP A 137 3.25 7.47 15.02
CA ASP A 137 4.05 7.23 16.23
C ASP A 137 4.54 8.55 16.85
N ASN A 138 4.91 9.54 16.03
CA ASN A 138 5.20 10.88 16.53
C ASN A 138 3.96 11.54 17.16
N ALA A 139 2.77 11.34 16.59
CA ALA A 139 1.52 11.84 17.16
C ALA A 139 1.28 11.28 18.56
N ILE A 140 1.47 9.96 18.73
CA ILE A 140 1.34 9.28 20.01
C ILE A 140 2.41 9.75 21.01
N LYS A 141 3.70 9.64 20.67
CA LYS A 141 4.81 9.93 21.59
C LYS A 141 4.85 11.38 22.05
N LYS A 142 4.46 12.31 21.17
CA LYS A 142 4.46 13.76 21.45
C LYS A 142 3.08 14.29 21.87
N ILE A 143 2.04 13.44 21.90
CA ILE A 143 0.63 13.81 22.12
C ILE A 143 0.24 15.02 21.26
N SER A 144 0.49 14.92 19.95
CA SER A 144 0.48 16.05 19.02
C SER A 144 -0.62 15.94 17.97
N LEU A 145 -1.60 16.85 18.04
CA LEU A 145 -2.68 16.96 17.04
C LEU A 145 -2.15 17.29 15.64
N TRP A 146 -1.06 18.06 15.55
CA TRP A 146 -0.44 18.38 14.27
C TRP A 146 0.02 17.11 13.54
N HIS A 147 0.64 16.17 14.25
CA HIS A 147 1.06 14.91 13.67
C HIS A 147 -0.14 13.99 13.33
N CYS A 148 -1.26 14.08 14.06
CA CYS A 148 -2.51 13.42 13.63
C CYS A 148 -3.01 13.96 12.29
N ILE A 149 -3.02 15.29 12.13
CA ILE A 149 -3.44 15.94 10.88
C ILE A 149 -2.50 15.54 9.73
N LEU A 150 -1.18 15.59 9.93
CA LEU A 150 -0.21 15.15 8.93
C LEU A 150 -0.39 13.67 8.57
N THR A 151 -0.65 12.80 9.57
CA THR A 151 -0.95 11.39 9.32
C THR A 151 -2.23 11.26 8.48
N GLY A 152 -3.28 12.03 8.80
CA GLY A 152 -4.54 12.02 8.06
C GLY A 152 -4.38 12.48 6.61
N ILE A 153 -3.55 13.50 6.36
CA ILE A 153 -3.21 13.98 5.01
C ILE A 153 -2.47 12.89 4.23
N ALA A 154 -1.44 12.27 4.82
CA ALA A 154 -0.70 11.18 4.17
C ALA A 154 -1.61 9.95 3.93
N MET A 155 -2.54 9.69 4.84
CA MET A 155 -3.47 8.57 4.76
C MET A 155 -4.54 8.82 3.69
N SER A 156 -4.97 10.08 3.50
CA SER A 156 -5.77 10.49 2.34
C SER A 156 -5.02 10.22 1.03
N ALA A 157 -3.74 10.60 0.93
CA ALA A 157 -2.94 10.30 -0.25
C ALA A 157 -2.83 8.79 -0.52
N GLN A 158 -2.71 7.97 0.53
CA GLN A 158 -2.73 6.51 0.42
C GLN A 158 -4.08 5.97 -0.07
N LEU A 159 -5.19 6.53 0.41
CA LEU A 159 -6.55 6.13 0.03
C LEU A 159 -6.83 6.49 -1.44
N LEU A 160 -6.46 7.71 -1.85
CA LEU A 160 -6.63 8.22 -3.21
C LEU A 160 -5.80 7.48 -4.26
N ALA A 161 -4.78 6.71 -3.85
CA ALA A 161 -4.02 5.84 -4.75
C ALA A 161 -4.85 4.66 -5.31
N GLY A 162 -6.01 4.35 -4.73
CA GLY A 162 -7.03 3.53 -5.36
C GLY A 162 -6.98 2.03 -5.08
N HIS A 163 -5.96 1.53 -4.37
CA HIS A 163 -5.90 0.11 -3.98
C HIS A 163 -6.51 -0.13 -2.60
N THR A 164 -7.85 -0.18 -2.55
CA THR A 164 -8.65 -0.26 -1.31
C THR A 164 -8.20 -1.37 -0.36
N GLN A 165 -7.83 -2.54 -0.87
CA GLN A 165 -7.39 -3.67 -0.05
C GLN A 165 -6.10 -3.39 0.72
N THR A 166 -5.10 -2.79 0.07
CA THR A 166 -3.80 -2.48 0.71
C THR A 166 -3.95 -1.35 1.71
N PHE A 167 -4.78 -0.35 1.38
CA PHE A 167 -5.14 0.72 2.30
C PHE A 167 -5.80 0.15 3.55
N TYR A 168 -6.78 -0.75 3.40
CA TYR A 168 -7.48 -1.40 4.50
C TYR A 168 -6.53 -2.14 5.44
N TYR A 169 -5.56 -2.90 4.90
CA TYR A 169 -4.55 -3.55 5.74
C TYR A 169 -3.68 -2.56 6.51
N THR A 170 -3.26 -1.47 5.87
CA THR A 170 -2.47 -0.42 6.55
C THR A 170 -3.29 0.22 7.67
N TYR A 171 -4.57 0.51 7.40
CA TYR A 171 -5.50 1.09 8.38
C TYR A 171 -5.70 0.19 9.60
N LEU A 172 -5.94 -1.10 9.39
CA LEU A 172 -6.09 -2.07 10.47
C LEU A 172 -4.81 -2.18 11.32
N LEU A 173 -3.64 -2.24 10.69
CA LEU A 173 -2.38 -2.34 11.40
C LEU A 173 -2.07 -1.06 12.20
N LEU A 174 -2.39 0.12 11.68
CA LEU A 174 -2.30 1.38 12.43
C LEU A 174 -3.28 1.42 13.61
N GLY A 175 -4.51 0.93 13.42
CA GLY A 175 -5.50 0.82 14.49
C GLY A 175 -5.04 -0.14 15.60
N LEU A 176 -4.49 -1.30 15.24
CA LEU A 176 -3.90 -2.23 16.19
C LEU A 176 -2.70 -1.59 16.92
N TYR A 177 -1.83 -0.90 16.20
CA TYR A 177 -0.70 -0.17 16.79
C TYR A 177 -1.17 0.89 17.79
N TRP A 178 -2.22 1.63 17.47
CA TRP A 178 -2.85 2.60 18.35
C TRP A 178 -3.38 1.94 19.64
N VAL A 179 -4.14 0.85 19.52
CA VAL A 179 -4.70 0.10 20.67
C VAL A 179 -3.58 -0.42 21.57
N ILE A 180 -2.53 -1.02 21.00
CA ILE A 180 -1.38 -1.53 21.77
C ILE A 180 -0.73 -0.40 22.56
N ASN A 181 -0.46 0.75 21.91
CA ASN A 181 0.17 1.87 22.59
C ASN A 181 -0.76 2.46 23.67
N LEU A 182 -2.08 2.49 23.47
CA LEU A 182 -3.03 2.96 24.48
C LEU A 182 -2.98 2.08 25.73
N ILE A 183 -2.99 0.75 25.54
CA ILE A 183 -2.93 -0.21 26.64
C ILE A 183 -1.59 -0.07 27.39
N GLN A 184 -0.46 -0.05 26.68
CA GLN A 184 0.86 0.06 27.30
C GLN A 184 1.03 1.36 28.09
N ASN A 185 0.65 2.51 27.52
CA ASN A 185 0.73 3.79 28.22
C ASN A 185 -0.27 3.87 29.38
N GLY A 186 -1.43 3.24 29.25
CA GLY A 186 -2.43 3.16 30.32
C GLY A 186 -1.93 2.37 31.53
N LEU A 187 -1.35 1.20 31.28
CA LEU A 187 -0.75 0.35 32.31
C LEU A 187 0.45 1.01 32.97
N ALA A 188 1.31 1.69 32.20
CA ALA A 188 2.55 2.27 32.69
C ALA A 188 2.34 3.57 33.50
N THR A 189 1.51 4.49 33.01
CA THR A 189 1.40 5.83 33.61
C THR A 189 0.27 5.95 34.64
N ARG A 190 -0.79 5.15 34.51
CA ARG A 190 -2.06 5.26 35.27
C ARG A 190 -2.67 6.68 35.27
N LYS A 191 -2.27 7.56 34.34
CA LYS A 191 -2.75 8.95 34.24
C LYS A 191 -3.85 9.06 33.19
N PHE A 192 -5.05 9.46 33.60
CA PHE A 192 -6.22 9.54 32.71
C PHE A 192 -6.08 10.56 31.57
N LYS A 193 -5.56 11.76 31.85
CA LYS A 193 -5.53 12.88 30.86
C LYS A 193 -4.74 12.57 29.58
N PRO A 194 -3.50 12.04 29.64
CA PRO A 194 -2.75 11.65 28.42
C PRO A 194 -3.44 10.54 27.63
N ILE A 195 -3.99 9.54 28.30
CA ILE A 195 -4.70 8.42 27.68
C ILE A 195 -5.92 8.93 26.92
N LEU A 196 -6.73 9.80 27.54
CA LEU A 196 -7.89 10.41 26.91
C LEU A 196 -7.51 11.25 25.69
N LYS A 197 -6.42 12.01 25.74
CA LYS A 197 -5.95 12.72 24.53
C LYS A 197 -5.55 11.74 23.44
N MET A 198 -4.79 10.71 23.80
CA MET A 198 -4.30 9.70 22.88
C MET A 198 -5.45 8.90 22.23
N SER A 199 -6.57 8.71 22.92
CA SER A 199 -7.73 8.02 22.35
C SER A 199 -8.38 8.77 21.20
N PHE A 200 -8.16 10.08 21.07
CA PHE A 200 -8.66 10.86 19.93
C PHE A 200 -7.72 10.86 18.71
N HIS A 201 -6.50 10.33 18.81
CA HIS A 201 -5.51 10.46 17.73
C HIS A 201 -5.89 9.66 16.48
N PHE A 202 -6.32 8.41 16.65
CA PHE A 202 -6.76 7.58 15.53
C PHE A 202 -8.07 8.08 14.91
N PRO A 203 -9.14 8.37 15.68
CA PRO A 203 -10.36 8.96 15.12
C PRO A 203 -10.13 10.27 14.37
N LEU A 204 -9.30 11.17 14.90
CA LEU A 204 -8.98 12.43 14.23
C LEU A 204 -8.22 12.21 12.91
N THR A 205 -7.26 11.28 12.91
CA THR A 205 -6.51 10.89 11.70
C THR A 205 -7.46 10.35 10.63
N THR A 206 -8.37 9.44 11.01
CA THR A 206 -9.40 8.89 10.11
C THR A 206 -10.33 9.97 9.59
N LEU A 207 -10.80 10.87 10.46
CA LEU A 207 -11.68 11.97 10.06
C LEU A 207 -11.02 12.84 8.99
N VAL A 208 -9.78 13.28 9.22
CA VAL A 208 -9.02 14.09 8.25
C VAL A 208 -8.85 13.32 6.93
N ALA A 209 -8.48 12.04 6.99
CA ALA A 209 -8.27 11.23 5.80
C ALA A 209 -9.54 11.07 4.95
N VAL A 210 -10.66 10.73 5.59
CA VAL A 210 -11.97 10.56 4.94
C VAL A 210 -12.47 11.89 4.36
N SER A 211 -12.39 12.98 5.13
CA SER A 211 -12.82 14.31 4.65
C SER A 211 -12.06 14.74 3.41
N LEU A 212 -10.73 14.57 3.38
CA LEU A 212 -9.91 14.93 2.21
C LEU A 212 -10.11 13.98 1.03
N SER A 213 -10.46 12.72 1.28
CA SER A 213 -10.71 11.73 0.23
C SER A 213 -12.16 11.70 -0.25
N MET A 214 -13.03 12.54 0.31
CA MET A 214 -14.48 12.43 0.10
C MET A 214 -14.89 12.68 -1.35
N ILE A 215 -14.11 13.49 -2.07
CA ILE A 215 -14.25 13.73 -3.51
C ILE A 215 -14.15 12.44 -4.35
N GLN A 216 -13.43 11.44 -3.87
CA GLN A 216 -13.30 10.11 -4.50
C GLN A 216 -14.21 9.08 -3.84
N LEU A 217 -14.38 9.14 -2.51
CA LEU A 217 -15.16 8.14 -1.76
C LEU A 217 -16.65 8.21 -2.05
N LEU A 218 -17.23 9.42 -2.14
CA LEU A 218 -18.65 9.58 -2.43
C LEU A 218 -19.08 8.89 -3.74
N PRO A 219 -18.48 9.20 -4.90
CA PRO A 219 -18.88 8.56 -6.15
C PRO A 219 -18.53 7.06 -6.16
N ALA A 220 -17.47 6.64 -5.45
CA ALA A 220 -17.14 5.22 -5.33
C ALA A 220 -18.19 4.43 -4.53
N ILE A 221 -18.72 5.00 -3.45
CA ILE A 221 -19.80 4.39 -2.66
C ILE A 221 -21.08 4.31 -3.48
N GLU A 222 -21.45 5.39 -4.17
CA GLU A 222 -22.59 5.41 -5.09
C GLU A 222 -22.48 4.31 -6.16
N LEU A 223 -21.33 4.22 -6.84
CA LEU A 223 -21.07 3.19 -7.82
C LEU A 223 -21.12 1.78 -7.23
N ALA A 224 -20.61 1.58 -6.01
CA ALA A 224 -20.64 0.27 -5.36
C ALA A 224 -22.08 -0.24 -5.17
N HIS A 225 -23.01 0.64 -4.81
CA HIS A 225 -24.44 0.28 -4.67
C HIS A 225 -25.13 0.00 -6.01
N LEU A 226 -24.72 0.67 -7.08
CA LEU A 226 -25.27 0.47 -8.42
C LEU A 226 -24.60 -0.69 -9.19
N SER A 227 -23.52 -1.24 -8.67
CA SER A 227 -22.77 -2.29 -9.33
C SER A 227 -23.41 -3.67 -9.13
N ILE A 228 -23.12 -4.61 -10.03
CA ILE A 228 -23.53 -6.03 -9.93
C ILE A 228 -23.07 -6.67 -8.59
N ARG A 229 -22.08 -6.07 -7.92
CA ARG A 229 -21.59 -6.52 -6.61
C ARG A 229 -22.55 -6.23 -5.45
N SER A 230 -23.57 -5.38 -5.64
CA SER A 230 -24.58 -5.12 -4.61
C SER A 230 -25.64 -6.23 -4.54
N GLU A 231 -25.86 -6.97 -5.63
CA GLU A 231 -27.01 -7.87 -5.72
C GLU A 231 -26.72 -9.33 -5.37
N ASN A 232 -25.47 -9.83 -5.40
CA ASN A 232 -25.12 -11.18 -4.90
C ASN A 232 -23.60 -11.37 -4.70
N TYR A 233 -23.21 -12.05 -3.61
CA TYR A 233 -21.84 -12.53 -3.41
C TYR A 233 -21.71 -13.95 -3.99
N ASP A 234 -20.94 -14.12 -5.07
CA ASP A 234 -20.60 -15.45 -5.57
C ASP A 234 -19.64 -16.14 -4.57
N PRO A 235 -20.01 -17.28 -3.95
CA PRO A 235 -19.13 -18.01 -3.04
C PRO A 235 -17.79 -18.41 -3.68
N LYS A 236 -17.72 -18.51 -5.02
CA LYS A 236 -16.47 -18.78 -5.74
C LYS A 236 -15.45 -17.66 -5.61
N MET A 237 -15.84 -16.44 -5.23
CA MET A 237 -14.89 -15.35 -4.95
C MET A 237 -13.92 -15.69 -3.80
N ILE A 238 -14.27 -16.63 -2.92
CA ILE A 238 -13.36 -17.13 -1.87
C ILE A 238 -12.10 -17.77 -2.49
N ALA A 239 -12.17 -18.29 -3.73
CA ALA A 239 -11.03 -18.84 -4.43
C ALA A 239 -9.88 -17.84 -4.64
N ALA A 240 -10.15 -16.53 -4.60
CA ALA A 240 -9.14 -15.47 -4.66
C ALA A 240 -8.66 -15.00 -3.27
N SER A 241 -9.03 -15.69 -2.19
CA SER A 241 -8.58 -15.39 -0.83
C SER A 241 -7.17 -15.92 -0.58
N LEU A 242 -6.48 -15.39 0.42
CA LEU A 242 -5.16 -15.91 0.81
C LEU A 242 -5.33 -17.14 1.72
N HIS A 243 -5.05 -18.35 1.22
CA HIS A 243 -4.98 -19.53 2.08
C HIS A 243 -3.72 -19.46 2.97
N PRO A 244 -3.80 -19.84 4.26
CA PRO A 244 -2.65 -19.74 5.19
C PRO A 244 -1.38 -20.45 4.71
N LEU A 245 -1.50 -21.50 3.89
CA LEU A 245 -0.35 -22.18 3.31
C LEU A 245 0.48 -21.28 2.37
N HIS A 246 -0.11 -20.24 1.78
CA HIS A 246 0.67 -19.25 1.01
C HIS A 246 1.66 -18.47 1.88
N LEU A 247 1.54 -18.48 3.21
CA LEU A 247 2.56 -17.88 4.09
C LEU A 247 3.92 -18.60 3.98
N PHE A 248 3.96 -19.85 3.53
CA PHE A 248 5.23 -20.52 3.28
C PHE A 248 5.99 -19.94 2.07
N THR A 249 5.33 -19.13 1.21
CA THR A 249 6.03 -18.45 0.10
C THR A 249 6.93 -17.30 0.57
N PHE A 250 6.79 -16.84 1.82
CA PHE A 250 7.78 -15.97 2.44
C PHE A 250 9.17 -16.64 2.49
N LEU A 251 9.22 -17.97 2.61
CA LEU A 251 10.44 -18.78 2.67
C LEU A 251 10.81 -19.39 1.31
N ILE A 252 9.82 -19.99 0.64
CA ILE A 252 10.01 -20.75 -0.60
C ILE A 252 9.16 -20.11 -1.70
N PRO A 253 9.73 -19.21 -2.54
CA PRO A 253 8.96 -18.37 -3.47
C PRO A 253 8.12 -19.16 -4.49
N TYR A 254 8.58 -20.36 -4.85
CA TYR A 254 7.99 -21.20 -5.89
C TYR A 254 7.28 -22.45 -5.33
N LEU A 255 6.90 -22.44 -4.04
CA LEU A 255 6.29 -23.61 -3.39
C LEU A 255 5.06 -24.11 -4.15
N PHE A 256 4.17 -23.20 -4.55
CA PHE A 256 2.91 -23.53 -5.23
C PHE A 256 3.01 -23.50 -6.75
N GLY A 257 4.22 -23.47 -7.32
CA GLY A 257 4.43 -23.46 -8.77
C GLY A 257 5.37 -22.36 -9.25
N LYS A 258 5.35 -22.12 -10.56
CA LYS A 258 6.20 -21.15 -11.26
C LYS A 258 5.33 -20.18 -12.09
N PRO A 259 5.83 -18.97 -12.41
CA PRO A 259 5.12 -18.06 -13.30
C PRO A 259 5.05 -18.65 -14.72
N GLY A 260 3.88 -18.56 -15.37
CA GLY A 260 3.64 -19.07 -16.72
C GLY A 260 2.14 -19.26 -17.00
N TRP A 261 1.80 -19.65 -18.24
CA TRP A 261 0.48 -20.17 -18.60
C TRP A 261 0.50 -21.71 -18.59
N ASP A 262 -0.63 -22.30 -18.21
CA ASP A 262 -0.91 -23.75 -18.02
C ASP A 262 -0.39 -24.42 -16.75
N ASN A 263 -1.30 -25.11 -16.03
CA ASN A 263 -1.18 -26.26 -15.08
C ASN A 263 0.05 -26.41 -14.14
N VAL A 264 0.93 -25.42 -14.03
CA VAL A 264 2.15 -25.48 -13.20
C VAL A 264 1.91 -24.84 -11.83
N PHE A 265 0.85 -24.04 -11.68
CA PHE A 265 0.44 -23.47 -10.40
C PHE A 265 -0.64 -24.33 -9.74
N TRP A 266 -0.37 -24.76 -8.50
CA TRP A 266 -1.21 -25.69 -7.73
C TRP A 266 -1.65 -25.10 -6.37
N GLY A 267 -1.68 -23.77 -6.25
CA GLY A 267 -2.19 -23.11 -5.04
C GLY A 267 -3.66 -23.45 -4.77
N ILE A 268 -4.00 -23.67 -3.49
CA ILE A 268 -5.35 -24.04 -3.04
C ILE A 268 -6.34 -22.88 -3.24
N THR A 269 -5.86 -21.66 -3.11
CA THR A 269 -6.55 -20.40 -3.42
C THR A 269 -5.55 -19.47 -4.10
N GLN A 270 -5.98 -18.27 -4.51
CA GLN A 270 -5.21 -17.37 -5.39
C GLN A 270 -4.91 -18.04 -6.72
N ALA A 271 -5.77 -17.92 -7.73
CA ALA A 271 -5.60 -18.58 -9.04
C ALA A 271 -4.34 -18.14 -9.82
N GLU A 272 -3.56 -17.23 -9.24
CA GLU A 272 -2.47 -16.52 -9.86
C GLU A 272 -1.19 -16.63 -9.02
N PHE A 273 -0.13 -17.21 -9.60
CA PHE A 273 1.15 -17.41 -8.91
C PHE A 273 1.71 -16.13 -8.26
N TRP A 274 1.60 -15.02 -8.98
CA TRP A 274 2.19 -13.74 -8.63
C TRP A 274 1.46 -13.03 -7.48
N SER A 275 0.16 -13.29 -7.29
CA SER A 275 -0.60 -12.74 -6.16
C SER A 275 -0.28 -13.46 -4.85
N GLY A 276 0.11 -14.74 -4.90
CA GLY A 276 0.46 -15.57 -3.75
C GLY A 276 1.95 -15.60 -3.36
N SER A 277 2.83 -14.90 -4.09
CA SER A 277 4.28 -14.88 -3.82
C SER A 277 4.68 -13.66 -2.98
N PHE A 278 5.05 -13.89 -1.72
CA PHE A 278 5.41 -12.83 -0.76
C PHE A 278 6.89 -12.88 -0.34
N TYR A 279 7.73 -13.51 -1.16
CA TYR A 279 9.12 -13.77 -0.81
C TYR A 279 9.91 -12.50 -0.53
N VAL A 280 10.57 -12.44 0.63
CA VAL A 280 11.33 -11.26 1.10
C VAL A 280 12.83 -11.36 0.85
N GLY A 281 13.30 -12.46 0.22
CA GLY A 281 14.71 -12.73 -0.03
C GLY A 281 15.37 -13.59 1.06
N ILE A 282 16.20 -14.57 0.65
CA ILE A 282 16.87 -15.50 1.56
C ILE A 282 17.78 -14.77 2.55
N PHE A 283 18.49 -13.74 2.07
CA PHE A 283 19.35 -12.90 2.91
C PHE A 283 18.56 -12.20 4.02
N THR A 284 17.38 -11.67 3.71
CA THR A 284 16.48 -11.06 4.70
C THR A 284 16.08 -12.06 5.77
N LEU A 285 15.70 -13.28 5.36
CA LEU A 285 15.31 -14.34 6.29
C LEU A 285 16.47 -14.76 7.19
N MET A 286 17.68 -14.91 6.63
CA MET A 286 18.88 -15.22 7.40
C MET A 286 19.19 -14.13 8.43
N LEU A 287 19.07 -12.85 8.05
CA LEU A 287 19.27 -11.72 8.97
C LEU A 287 18.21 -11.69 10.07
N CYS A 288 16.95 -11.97 9.75
CA CYS A 288 15.87 -12.09 10.74
C CYS A 288 16.14 -13.23 11.73
N LEU A 289 16.55 -14.41 11.25
CA LEU A 289 16.90 -15.55 12.09
C LEU A 289 18.09 -15.22 13.01
N LEU A 290 19.14 -14.60 12.46
CA LEU A 290 20.31 -14.16 13.23
C LEU A 290 19.93 -13.14 14.31
N ALA A 291 19.06 -12.17 13.99
CA ALA A 291 18.58 -11.20 14.96
C ALA A 291 17.81 -11.86 16.11
N VAL A 292 16.96 -12.85 15.82
CA VAL A 292 16.23 -13.62 16.83
C VAL A 292 17.19 -14.44 17.70
N MET A 293 18.16 -15.12 17.10
CA MET A 293 19.18 -15.90 17.83
C MET A 293 20.01 -15.02 18.78
N ILE A 294 20.47 -13.85 18.31
CA ILE A 294 21.21 -12.89 19.14
C ILE A 294 20.33 -12.36 20.28
N PHE A 295 19.06 -12.04 20.00
CA PHE A 295 18.14 -11.55 21.02
C PHE A 295 17.95 -12.56 22.17
N PHE A 296 17.76 -13.84 21.84
CA PHE A 296 17.65 -14.89 22.86
C PHE A 296 18.97 -15.15 23.58
N SER A 297 20.11 -15.14 22.88
CA SER A 297 21.44 -15.31 23.48
C SER A 297 21.77 -14.19 24.50
N ASN A 298 21.47 -12.94 24.17
CA ASN A 298 21.67 -11.81 25.07
C ASN A 298 20.73 -11.86 26.29
N LYS A 299 19.51 -12.40 26.13
CA LYS A 299 18.57 -12.56 27.24
C LYS A 299 19.00 -13.66 28.21
N THR A 300 19.64 -14.72 27.71
CA THR A 300 20.22 -15.78 28.56
C THR A 300 21.51 -15.36 29.29
N GLN A 301 22.23 -14.35 28.79
CA GLN A 301 23.43 -13.83 29.47
C GLN A 301 23.14 -12.76 30.53
N ASN A 302 21.96 -12.13 30.47
CA ASN A 302 21.54 -11.08 31.40
C ASN A 302 20.61 -11.58 32.54
N ASN A 303 20.39 -12.90 32.64
CA ASN A 303 19.69 -13.57 33.72
C ASN A 303 20.69 -14.44 34.50
#